data_AF-A0A7R9MKZ8-F1
#
_entry.id   AF-A0A7R9MKZ8-F1
#
_cell.length_a   1.000
_cell.length_b   1.000
_cell.length_c   1.000
_cell.angle_alpha   90.00
_cell.angle_beta   90.00
_cell.angle_gamma   90.00
#
_symmetry.space_group_name_H-M   'P 1'
#
loop_
_entity.id
_entity.type
_entity.pdbx_description
1 polymer ?
#
loop_
_entity_poly.entity_id
_entity_poly.type
_entity_poly.pdbx_seq_one_letter_code
_entity_poly.pdbx_strand_id
1 'polypeptide(L)'
;MALCYAQNNIDTAALQRFGSYVKPDPIARKRDNGMADNVRAAAEAHDRKFYIMWDITGWTKFAAELIEDYDNNIKRLTTSKAYAHQNGKPVVCIWGFGFANRPQDTKGALDVIEQLKQRGVYVAGGVQTQWRTDTTAWKDVYLKLDMLQPWAVGRFGGVKGAEGHKKVLEADHNTLKQLNIDFQPVLFPGFSWANWEPKAIQNHIPREHGDFMWRQFVNVRELDIPSCYVAMFDEYDEGTAIAKAA
;
A
#
# COMPACT_ATOMS: atom_id res chain seq x y z
N MET A 1 -9.16 -15.48 -1.95
CA MET A 1 -8.92 -14.03 -2.19
C MET A 1 -9.50 -13.60 -3.55
N ALA A 2 -8.97 -14.05 -4.68
CA ALA A 2 -9.36 -13.55 -6.01
C ALA A 2 -10.88 -13.69 -6.34
N LEU A 3 -11.55 -14.77 -5.91
CA LEU A 3 -13.01 -14.88 -6.03
C LEU A 3 -13.77 -13.81 -5.21
N CYS A 4 -13.28 -13.47 -4.02
CA CYS A 4 -13.87 -12.39 -3.20
C CYS A 4 -13.69 -11.05 -3.91
N TYR A 5 -12.52 -10.81 -4.49
CA TYR A 5 -12.26 -9.61 -5.30
C TYR A 5 -13.16 -9.55 -6.53
N ALA A 6 -13.42 -10.70 -7.16
CA ALA A 6 -14.36 -10.84 -8.25
C ALA A 6 -15.77 -10.40 -7.86
N GLN A 7 -16.27 -10.93 -6.76
CA GLN A 7 -17.62 -10.68 -6.25
C GLN A 7 -17.84 -9.24 -5.74
N ASN A 8 -16.77 -8.57 -5.29
CA ASN A 8 -16.85 -7.25 -4.68
C ASN A 8 -16.26 -6.14 -5.57
N ASN A 9 -16.01 -6.42 -6.86
CA ASN A 9 -15.43 -5.46 -7.81
C ASN A 9 -14.14 -4.78 -7.30
N ILE A 10 -13.28 -5.55 -6.64
CA ILE A 10 -11.94 -5.10 -6.26
C ILE A 10 -11.01 -5.54 -7.39
N ASP A 11 -10.36 -4.60 -8.07
CA ASP A 11 -9.63 -4.89 -9.30
C ASP A 11 -8.25 -5.52 -9.06
N THR A 12 -7.55 -5.05 -8.02
CA THR A 12 -6.11 -5.28 -7.87
C THR A 12 -5.74 -5.66 -6.44
N ALA A 13 -4.95 -6.71 -6.27
CA ALA A 13 -4.31 -7.08 -5.01
C ALA A 13 -2.89 -6.52 -4.91
N ALA A 14 -2.58 -5.80 -3.83
CA ALA A 14 -1.21 -5.49 -3.45
C ALA A 14 -0.70 -6.63 -2.56
N LEU A 15 0.16 -7.51 -3.10
CA LEU A 15 0.76 -8.56 -2.29
C LEU A 15 1.94 -7.99 -1.50
N GLN A 16 1.78 -7.93 -0.18
CA GLN A 16 2.80 -7.41 0.71
C GLN A 16 3.92 -8.43 0.95
N ARG A 17 5.17 -7.94 0.91
CA ARG A 17 6.39 -8.68 1.23
C ARG A 17 7.16 -7.93 2.29
N PHE A 18 7.69 -8.63 3.28
CA PHE A 18 8.41 -8.03 4.40
C PHE A 18 9.89 -8.38 4.32
N GLY A 19 10.78 -7.47 4.75
CA GLY A 19 12.23 -7.73 4.76
C GLY A 19 12.63 -8.99 5.53
N SER A 20 11.89 -9.33 6.59
CA SER A 20 12.06 -10.58 7.36
C SER A 20 11.82 -11.85 6.54
N TYR A 21 11.06 -11.77 5.45
CA TYR A 21 10.81 -12.91 4.54
C TYR A 21 11.79 -12.96 3.38
N VAL A 22 12.48 -11.87 3.08
CA VAL A 22 13.38 -11.79 1.92
C VAL A 22 14.77 -12.40 2.21
N LYS A 23 15.32 -12.25 3.42
CA LYS A 23 16.73 -12.64 3.66
C LYS A 23 17.05 -13.62 4.79
N PRO A 24 16.57 -13.49 6.04
CA PRO A 24 17.17 -14.26 7.13
C PRO A 24 16.77 -15.75 7.12
N ASP A 25 15.57 -16.10 6.64
CA ASP A 25 15.06 -17.48 6.68
C ASP A 25 14.74 -18.03 5.27
N PRO A 26 15.49 -19.04 4.78
CA PRO A 26 15.20 -19.70 3.50
C PRO A 26 13.79 -20.30 3.41
N ILE A 27 13.21 -20.74 4.54
CA ILE A 27 11.86 -21.31 4.58
C ILE A 27 10.82 -20.19 4.41
N ALA A 28 10.94 -19.11 5.18
CA ALA A 28 10.10 -17.93 5.01
C ALA A 28 10.17 -17.38 3.58
N ARG A 29 11.37 -17.26 2.99
CA ARG A 29 11.55 -16.81 1.61
C ARG A 29 10.87 -17.73 0.61
N LYS A 30 11.03 -19.06 0.75
CA LYS A 30 10.36 -20.02 -0.12
C LYS A 30 8.85 -19.91 -0.03
N ARG A 31 8.31 -19.74 1.19
CA ARG A 31 6.88 -19.55 1.44
C ARG A 31 6.37 -18.27 0.79
N ASP A 32 7.09 -17.16 0.95
CA ASP A 32 6.71 -15.86 0.40
C ASP A 32 6.75 -15.84 -1.13
N ASN A 33 7.77 -16.46 -1.73
CA ASN A 33 7.84 -16.67 -3.19
C ASN A 33 6.69 -17.56 -3.69
N GLY A 34 6.40 -18.66 -2.98
CA GLY A 34 5.26 -19.53 -3.30
C GLY A 34 3.92 -18.79 -3.18
N MET A 35 3.78 -17.87 -2.23
CA MET A 35 2.60 -17.02 -2.12
C MET A 35 2.45 -16.09 -3.32
N ALA A 36 3.54 -15.51 -3.80
CA ALA A 36 3.51 -14.69 -5.01
C ALA A 36 3.09 -15.49 -6.25
N ASP A 37 3.52 -16.75 -6.38
CA ASP A 37 3.06 -17.65 -7.44
C ASP A 37 1.58 -17.99 -7.30
N ASN A 38 1.09 -18.24 -6.09
CA ASN A 38 -0.32 -18.50 -5.83
C ASN A 38 -1.21 -17.29 -6.14
N VAL A 39 -0.78 -16.09 -5.76
CA VAL A 39 -1.49 -14.84 -6.08
C VAL A 39 -1.53 -14.62 -7.59
N ARG A 40 -0.42 -14.82 -8.29
CA ARG A 40 -0.39 -14.76 -9.76
C ARG A 40 -1.41 -15.71 -10.38
N ALA A 41 -1.36 -17.00 -10.01
CA ALA A 41 -2.25 -18.02 -10.56
C ALA A 41 -3.73 -17.71 -10.27
N ALA A 42 -4.05 -17.25 -9.06
CA ALA A 42 -5.41 -16.87 -8.70
C ALA A 42 -5.89 -15.62 -9.44
N ALA A 43 -5.02 -14.62 -9.61
CA ALA A 43 -5.33 -13.40 -10.34
C ALA A 43 -5.61 -13.69 -11.83
N GLU A 44 -4.78 -14.54 -12.45
CA GLU A 44 -5.00 -15.03 -13.82
C GLU A 44 -6.32 -15.78 -13.97
N ALA A 45 -6.67 -16.65 -13.02
CA ALA A 45 -7.87 -17.48 -13.07
C ALA A 45 -9.18 -16.69 -12.89
N HIS A 46 -9.14 -15.50 -12.29
CA HIS A 46 -10.33 -14.73 -11.92
C HIS A 46 -10.37 -13.33 -12.53
N ASP A 47 -9.55 -13.08 -13.56
CA ASP A 47 -9.43 -11.77 -14.22
C ASP A 47 -9.24 -10.63 -13.22
N ARG A 48 -8.27 -10.81 -12.32
CA ARG A 48 -7.84 -9.80 -11.36
C ARG A 48 -6.41 -9.41 -11.60
N LYS A 49 -6.05 -8.22 -11.15
CA LYS A 49 -4.67 -7.74 -11.21
C LYS A 49 -3.96 -7.93 -9.87
N PHE A 50 -2.64 -7.97 -9.91
CA PHE A 50 -1.84 -7.94 -8.70
C PHE A 50 -0.52 -7.19 -8.92
N TYR A 51 0.04 -6.62 -7.86
CA TYR A 51 1.40 -6.11 -7.85
C TYR A 51 2.08 -6.40 -6.52
N ILE A 52 3.40 -6.27 -6.48
CA ILE A 52 4.19 -6.45 -5.27
C ILE A 52 4.32 -5.14 -4.51
N MET A 53 4.03 -5.19 -3.21
CA MET A 53 4.30 -4.13 -2.26
C MET A 53 5.34 -4.62 -1.27
N TRP A 54 6.41 -3.87 -1.05
CA TRP A 54 7.35 -4.18 0.02
C TRP A 54 7.13 -3.29 1.23
N ASP A 55 7.15 -3.89 2.41
CA ASP A 55 7.12 -3.20 3.69
C ASP A 55 8.54 -3.15 4.27
N ILE A 56 9.05 -1.93 4.50
CA ILE A 56 10.41 -1.70 5.01
C ILE A 56 10.52 -1.72 6.54
N THR A 57 9.46 -2.14 7.25
CA THR A 57 9.45 -2.31 8.71
C THR A 57 10.61 -3.18 9.17
N GLY A 58 11.48 -2.62 10.02
CA GLY A 58 12.65 -3.31 10.54
C GLY A 58 13.71 -3.67 9.50
N TRP A 59 13.60 -3.16 8.26
CA TRP A 59 14.44 -3.59 7.14
C TRP A 59 15.57 -2.60 6.85
N THR A 60 16.64 -2.64 7.63
CA THR A 60 17.74 -1.65 7.55
C THR A 60 18.47 -1.61 6.21
N LYS A 61 18.57 -2.75 5.51
CA LYS A 61 19.24 -2.88 4.20
C LYS A 61 18.26 -2.90 3.03
N PHE A 62 17.05 -2.34 3.19
CA PHE A 62 15.98 -2.43 2.21
C PHE A 62 16.44 -2.03 0.79
N ALA A 63 17.20 -0.96 0.62
CA ALA A 63 17.53 -0.45 -0.71
C ALA A 63 18.22 -1.48 -1.61
N ALA A 64 19.29 -2.12 -1.13
CA ALA A 64 20.01 -3.13 -1.90
C ALA A 64 19.24 -4.46 -1.99
N GLU A 65 18.63 -4.89 -0.88
CA GLU A 65 17.98 -6.20 -0.80
C GLU A 65 16.65 -6.24 -1.58
N LEU A 66 15.95 -5.10 -1.72
CA LEU A 66 14.79 -4.95 -2.59
C LEU A 66 15.14 -5.13 -4.06
N ILE A 67 16.24 -4.53 -4.51
CA ILE A 67 16.68 -4.66 -5.90
C ILE A 67 17.06 -6.12 -6.18
N GLU A 68 17.74 -6.78 -5.25
CA GLU A 68 18.05 -8.20 -5.38
C GLU A 68 16.78 -9.07 -5.42
N ASP A 69 15.81 -8.83 -4.55
CA ASP A 69 14.52 -9.53 -4.55
C ASP A 69 13.76 -9.28 -5.85
N TYR A 70 13.78 -8.03 -6.34
CA TYR A 70 13.14 -7.68 -7.61
C TYR A 70 13.75 -8.48 -8.76
N ASP A 71 15.07 -8.40 -8.94
CA ASP A 71 15.76 -9.03 -10.06
C ASP A 71 15.65 -10.56 -10.02
N ASN A 72 15.73 -11.17 -8.82
CA ASN A 72 15.75 -12.62 -8.67
C ASN A 72 14.35 -13.27 -8.59
N ASN A 73 13.37 -12.59 -7.98
CA ASN A 73 12.09 -13.20 -7.64
C ASN A 73 10.88 -12.52 -8.30
N ILE A 74 10.88 -11.19 -8.41
CA ILE A 74 9.68 -10.44 -8.82
C ILE A 74 9.63 -10.13 -10.31
N LYS A 75 10.77 -9.84 -10.93
CA LYS A 75 10.85 -9.45 -12.35
C LYS A 75 10.23 -10.49 -13.28
N ARG A 76 10.27 -11.78 -12.94
CA ARG A 76 9.58 -12.83 -13.71
C ARG A 76 8.06 -12.69 -13.68
N LEU A 77 7.48 -12.21 -12.58
CA LEU A 77 6.03 -12.09 -12.38
C LEU A 77 5.45 -10.95 -13.22
N THR A 78 6.24 -9.92 -13.53
CA THR A 78 5.79 -8.76 -14.32
C THR A 78 5.41 -9.11 -15.76
N THR A 79 5.80 -10.30 -16.24
CA THR A 79 5.42 -10.83 -17.55
C THR A 79 3.99 -11.39 -17.59
N SER A 80 3.36 -11.62 -16.44
CA SER A 80 1.96 -12.07 -16.38
C SER A 80 1.03 -10.97 -16.87
N LYS A 81 0.01 -11.33 -17.66
CA LYS A 81 -1.07 -10.42 -18.05
C LYS A 81 -1.93 -9.96 -16.86
N ALA A 82 -1.87 -10.69 -15.76
CA ALA A 82 -2.52 -10.32 -14.50
C ALA A 82 -1.64 -9.38 -13.65
N TYR A 83 -0.38 -9.14 -14.00
CA TYR A 83 0.44 -8.17 -13.28
C TYR A 83 -0.06 -6.74 -13.57
N ALA A 84 -0.25 -5.92 -12.54
CA ALA A 84 -0.79 -4.59 -12.67
C ALA A 84 0.22 -3.67 -13.37
N HIS A 85 -0.28 -2.89 -14.33
CA HIS A 85 0.51 -1.92 -15.07
C HIS A 85 -0.15 -0.55 -15.01
N GLN A 86 0.65 0.50 -14.87
CA GLN A 86 0.24 1.91 -14.97
C GLN A 86 1.16 2.57 -15.99
N ASN A 87 0.58 3.30 -16.94
CA ASN A 87 1.33 3.94 -18.04
C ASN A 87 2.26 2.96 -18.80
N GLY A 88 1.79 1.73 -19.00
CA GLY A 88 2.53 0.68 -19.72
C GLY A 88 3.68 0.04 -18.93
N LYS A 89 3.87 0.41 -17.66
CA LYS A 89 4.97 -0.08 -16.81
C LYS A 89 4.43 -0.96 -15.68
N PRO A 90 5.13 -2.06 -15.31
CA PRO A 90 4.71 -2.89 -14.17
C PRO A 90 4.78 -2.07 -12.88
N VAL A 91 3.74 -2.16 -12.05
CA VAL A 91 3.66 -1.43 -10.79
C VAL A 91 4.37 -2.19 -9.68
N VAL A 92 5.08 -1.47 -8.82
CA VAL A 92 5.47 -1.93 -7.49
C VAL A 92 5.16 -0.84 -6.46
N CYS A 93 5.03 -1.21 -5.19
CA CYS A 93 4.91 -0.25 -4.10
C CYS A 93 5.98 -0.48 -3.02
N ILE A 94 6.48 0.59 -2.41
CA ILE A 94 7.32 0.52 -1.22
C ILE A 94 6.60 1.28 -0.09
N TRP A 95 6.20 0.56 0.95
CA TRP A 95 5.51 1.11 2.11
C TRP A 95 6.49 1.35 3.27
N GLY A 96 6.34 2.51 3.91
CA GLY A 96 7.02 2.85 5.17
C GLY A 96 7.96 4.05 5.09
N PHE A 97 8.01 4.76 3.96
CA PHE A 97 8.84 5.97 3.83
C PHE A 97 8.35 7.09 4.75
N GLY A 98 9.31 7.73 5.42
CA GLY A 98 9.05 8.85 6.33
C GLY A 98 8.67 8.47 7.74
N PHE A 99 8.18 7.26 8.01
CA PHE A 99 7.72 6.86 9.36
C PHE A 99 8.88 6.76 10.34
N ALA A 100 8.77 7.42 11.51
CA ALA A 100 9.86 7.51 12.48
C ALA A 100 10.35 6.15 13.02
N ASN A 101 9.48 5.14 13.05
CA ASN A 101 9.78 3.78 13.48
C ASN A 101 10.17 2.85 12.32
N ARG A 102 10.66 3.41 11.21
CA ARG A 102 11.17 2.73 10.02
C ARG A 102 12.58 3.23 9.70
N PRO A 103 13.35 2.56 8.82
CA PRO A 103 14.67 3.04 8.42
C PRO A 103 14.64 4.50 7.96
N GLN A 104 15.48 5.34 8.56
CA GLN A 104 15.60 6.78 8.24
C GLN A 104 16.64 7.04 7.13
N ASP A 105 16.71 6.16 6.14
CA ASP A 105 17.69 6.23 5.05
C ASP A 105 17.06 6.79 3.77
N THR A 106 16.99 8.12 3.69
CA THR A 106 16.45 8.82 2.51
C THR A 106 17.31 8.61 1.27
N LYS A 107 18.64 8.42 1.43
CA LYS A 107 19.54 8.15 0.31
C LYS A 107 19.27 6.77 -0.28
N GLY A 108 19.14 5.75 0.57
CA GLY A 108 18.73 4.40 0.14
C GLY A 108 17.34 4.39 -0.49
N ALA A 109 16.40 5.20 0.03
CA ALA A 109 15.07 5.35 -0.57
C ALA A 109 15.11 5.95 -1.97
N LEU A 110 15.90 7.01 -2.19
CA LEU A 110 16.10 7.59 -3.52
C LEU A 110 16.76 6.60 -4.48
N ASP A 111 17.81 5.92 -4.03
CA ASP A 111 18.56 4.94 -4.83
C ASP A 111 17.66 3.78 -5.30
N VAL A 112 16.88 3.17 -4.40
CA VAL A 112 15.98 2.07 -4.78
C VAL A 112 14.89 2.52 -5.76
N ILE A 113 14.31 3.71 -5.58
CA ILE A 113 13.31 4.27 -6.50
C ILE A 113 13.94 4.46 -7.89
N GLU A 114 15.13 5.06 -7.96
CA GLU A 114 15.82 5.29 -9.23
C GLU A 114 16.17 3.98 -9.92
N GLN A 115 16.73 3.01 -9.20
CA GLN A 115 17.11 1.71 -9.74
C GLN A 115 15.91 0.90 -10.26
N LEU A 116 14.75 0.97 -9.60
CA LEU A 116 13.51 0.37 -10.11
C LEU A 116 13.02 1.08 -11.38
N LYS A 117 13.05 2.43 -11.40
CA LYS A 117 12.65 3.21 -12.58
C LYS A 117 13.56 2.96 -13.79
N GLN A 118 14.86 2.80 -13.59
CA GLN A 118 15.82 2.42 -14.64
C GLN A 118 15.51 1.03 -15.24
N ARG A 119 14.85 0.15 -14.48
CA ARG A 119 14.35 -1.16 -14.94
C ARG A 119 12.97 -1.07 -15.62
N GLY A 120 12.46 0.14 -15.86
CA GLY A 120 11.16 0.37 -16.50
C GLY A 120 9.96 0.16 -15.58
N VAL A 121 10.16 0.15 -14.27
CA VAL A 121 9.10 -0.07 -13.27
C VAL A 121 8.39 1.25 -12.93
N TYR A 122 7.08 1.17 -12.67
CA TYR A 122 6.28 2.24 -12.09
C TYR A 122 6.28 2.10 -10.57
N VAL A 123 6.76 3.12 -9.84
CA VAL A 123 7.03 3.02 -8.40
C VAL A 123 6.03 3.86 -7.59
N ALA A 124 5.10 3.17 -6.93
CA ALA A 124 4.24 3.75 -5.91
C ALA A 124 4.93 3.75 -4.53
N GLY A 125 4.52 4.64 -3.63
CA GLY A 125 5.04 4.65 -2.27
C GLY A 125 3.97 4.87 -1.20
N GLY A 126 3.98 4.00 -0.20
CA GLY A 126 3.25 4.15 1.06
C GLY A 126 4.00 5.10 1.99
N VAL A 127 3.46 6.31 2.15
CA VAL A 127 4.14 7.44 2.82
C VAL A 127 3.34 7.94 4.02
N GLN A 128 3.93 8.85 4.79
CA GLN A 128 3.20 9.54 5.85
C GLN A 128 2.02 10.38 5.31
N THR A 129 0.94 10.46 6.09
CA THR A 129 -0.26 11.27 5.78
C THR A 129 0.05 12.74 5.53
N GLN A 130 1.05 13.31 6.20
CA GLN A 130 1.40 14.74 6.14
C GLN A 130 2.59 15.04 5.21
N TRP A 131 2.82 14.20 4.20
CA TRP A 131 3.92 14.33 3.23
C TRP A 131 3.97 15.72 2.56
N ARG A 132 2.82 16.38 2.39
CA ARG A 132 2.73 17.66 1.68
C ARG A 132 3.48 18.76 2.42
N THR A 133 3.41 18.75 3.75
CA THR A 133 4.02 19.73 4.66
C THR A 133 5.32 19.24 5.29
N ASP A 134 5.83 18.07 4.87
CA ASP A 134 7.12 17.55 5.32
C ASP A 134 8.25 18.49 4.85
N THR A 135 9.05 18.98 5.79
CA THR A 135 10.20 19.88 5.53
C THR A 135 11.54 19.15 5.66
N THR A 136 11.53 17.83 5.83
CA THR A 136 12.74 17.01 5.92
C THR A 136 13.20 16.52 4.55
N ALA A 137 14.33 15.80 4.52
CA ALA A 137 14.84 15.17 3.29
C ALA A 137 13.88 14.11 2.69
N TRP A 138 12.87 13.66 3.44
CA TRP A 138 11.85 12.76 2.90
C TRP A 138 10.99 13.41 1.82
N LYS A 139 10.87 14.74 1.82
CA LYS A 139 10.14 15.47 0.77
C LYS A 139 10.65 15.11 -0.62
N ASP A 140 11.97 15.05 -0.78
CA ASP A 140 12.59 14.69 -2.06
C ASP A 140 12.28 13.26 -2.46
N VAL A 141 12.26 12.31 -1.51
CA VAL A 141 11.87 10.92 -1.76
C VAL A 141 10.45 10.84 -2.30
N TYR A 142 9.50 11.53 -1.65
CA TYR A 142 8.10 11.52 -2.06
C TYR A 142 7.93 12.05 -3.48
N LEU A 143 8.62 13.15 -3.82
CA LEU A 143 8.56 13.77 -5.15
C LEU A 143 9.23 12.93 -6.24
N LYS A 144 9.95 11.85 -5.90
CA LYS A 144 10.51 10.91 -6.87
C LYS A 144 9.62 9.73 -7.19
N LEU A 145 8.54 9.50 -6.46
CA LEU A 145 7.59 8.43 -6.74
C LEU A 145 6.74 8.74 -7.98
N ASP A 146 6.22 7.70 -8.64
CA ASP A 146 5.23 7.85 -9.70
C ASP A 146 3.80 7.98 -9.12
N MET A 147 3.55 7.37 -7.95
CA MET A 147 2.29 7.44 -7.22
C MET A 147 2.49 7.54 -5.71
N LEU A 148 1.68 8.36 -5.04
CA LEU A 148 1.66 8.43 -3.57
C LEU A 148 0.42 7.74 -2.98
N GLN A 149 0.68 6.95 -1.92
CA GLN A 149 -0.31 6.34 -1.04
C GLN A 149 -0.10 6.83 0.41
N PRO A 150 -0.59 8.02 0.78
CA PRO A 150 -0.48 8.51 2.16
C PRO A 150 -1.32 7.65 3.11
N TRP A 151 -0.68 7.08 4.14
CA TRP A 151 -1.33 6.17 5.06
C TRP A 151 -2.41 6.84 5.91
N ALA A 152 -3.62 6.30 5.92
CA ALA A 152 -4.76 6.88 6.63
C ALA A 152 -5.18 6.11 7.89
N VAL A 153 -4.83 4.82 7.99
CA VAL A 153 -5.29 3.95 9.09
C VAL A 153 -4.92 4.56 10.43
N GLY A 154 -5.92 4.67 11.31
CA GLY A 154 -5.74 5.22 12.65
C GLY A 154 -5.60 6.75 12.73
N ARG A 155 -5.69 7.49 11.62
CA ARG A 155 -5.52 8.97 11.61
C ARG A 155 -6.78 9.75 11.93
N PHE A 156 -7.94 9.16 11.70
CA PHE A 156 -9.25 9.73 11.97
C PHE A 156 -10.24 8.58 12.22
N GLY A 157 -11.40 8.88 12.81
CA GLY A 157 -12.44 7.88 13.05
C GLY A 157 -13.85 8.45 12.92
N GLY A 158 -14.79 7.57 12.61
CA GLY A 158 -16.21 7.89 12.41
C GLY A 158 -16.49 8.76 11.18
N VAL A 159 -17.76 8.84 10.79
CA VAL A 159 -18.22 9.60 9.60
C VAL A 159 -17.71 11.05 9.62
N LYS A 160 -17.82 11.75 10.75
CA LYS A 160 -17.34 13.14 10.87
C LYS A 160 -15.83 13.28 10.68
N GLY A 161 -15.04 12.31 11.17
CA GLY A 161 -13.60 12.27 10.98
C GLY A 161 -13.24 12.09 9.50
N ALA A 162 -13.96 11.20 8.81
CA ALA A 162 -13.80 11.00 7.38
C ALA A 162 -14.14 12.27 6.58
N GLU A 163 -15.24 12.96 6.89
CA GLU A 163 -15.61 14.25 6.29
C GLU A 163 -14.54 15.32 6.52
N GLY A 164 -14.01 15.42 7.75
CA GLY A 164 -12.91 16.32 8.07
C GLY A 164 -11.64 16.01 7.26
N HIS A 165 -11.34 14.72 7.07
CA HIS A 165 -10.18 14.27 6.29
C HIS A 165 -10.30 14.57 4.79
N LYS A 166 -11.51 14.78 4.24
CA LYS A 166 -11.71 15.14 2.83
C LYS A 166 -10.89 16.36 2.40
N LYS A 167 -10.71 17.36 3.28
CA LYS A 167 -9.88 18.55 3.00
C LYS A 167 -8.40 18.21 2.79
N VAL A 168 -7.89 17.18 3.48
CA VAL A 168 -6.52 16.69 3.29
C VAL A 168 -6.41 16.01 1.93
N LEU A 169 -7.37 15.14 1.59
CA LEU A 169 -7.42 14.47 0.29
C LEU A 169 -7.49 15.46 -0.87
N GLU A 170 -8.31 16.50 -0.76
CA GLU A 170 -8.45 17.54 -1.79
C GLU A 170 -7.13 18.29 -2.01
N ALA A 171 -6.48 18.72 -0.93
CA ALA A 171 -5.22 19.44 -1.02
C ALA A 171 -4.07 18.56 -1.57
N ASP A 172 -4.03 17.29 -1.18
CA ASP A 172 -3.09 16.30 -1.70
C ASP A 172 -3.32 16.04 -3.19
N HIS A 173 -4.57 15.78 -3.59
CA HIS A 173 -4.95 15.54 -4.98
C HIS A 173 -4.56 16.73 -5.88
N ASN A 174 -4.89 17.96 -5.46
CA ASN A 174 -4.57 19.17 -6.22
C ASN A 174 -3.06 19.36 -6.39
N THR A 175 -2.27 19.11 -5.34
CA THR A 175 -0.81 19.25 -5.40
C THR A 175 -0.18 18.16 -6.28
N LEU A 176 -0.60 16.90 -6.11
CA LEU A 176 -0.03 15.79 -6.89
C LEU A 176 -0.38 15.90 -8.38
N LYS A 177 -1.58 16.38 -8.71
CA LYS A 177 -1.98 16.68 -10.09
C LYS A 177 -1.07 17.73 -10.74
N GLN A 178 -0.69 18.79 -10.01
CA GLN A 178 0.24 19.82 -10.50
C GLN A 178 1.66 19.28 -10.69
N LEU A 179 2.06 18.30 -9.89
CA LEU A 179 3.37 17.66 -9.94
C LEU A 179 3.43 16.50 -10.94
N ASN A 180 2.31 16.14 -11.56
CA ASN A 180 2.18 14.96 -12.42
C ASN A 180 2.63 13.67 -11.71
N ILE A 181 2.21 13.51 -10.46
CA ILE A 181 2.37 12.30 -9.66
C ILE A 181 0.97 11.75 -9.39
N ASP A 182 0.75 10.46 -9.59
CA ASP A 182 -0.57 9.87 -9.37
C ASP A 182 -0.89 9.83 -7.87
N PHE A 183 -2.18 9.96 -7.56
CA PHE A 183 -2.67 9.91 -6.19
C PHE A 183 -3.56 8.71 -5.96
N GLN A 184 -3.23 7.89 -4.96
CA GLN A 184 -4.05 6.78 -4.53
C GLN A 184 -4.23 6.82 -3.01
N PRO A 185 -5.27 7.50 -2.50
CA PRO A 185 -5.51 7.58 -1.06
C PRO A 185 -5.78 6.22 -0.43
N VAL A 186 -5.35 6.06 0.82
CA VAL A 186 -5.62 4.87 1.62
C VAL A 186 -6.95 5.05 2.36
N LEU A 187 -7.83 4.06 2.26
CA LEU A 187 -9.10 3.98 3.00
C LEU A 187 -9.11 2.75 3.91
N PHE A 188 -9.90 2.77 4.97
CA PHE A 188 -9.94 1.65 5.92
C PHE A 188 -11.32 1.49 6.56
N PRO A 189 -11.75 0.25 6.87
CA PRO A 189 -13.12 -0.01 7.33
C PRO A 189 -13.36 0.34 8.79
N GLY A 190 -12.30 0.48 9.57
CA GLY A 190 -12.27 0.60 11.02
C GLY A 190 -10.92 0.12 11.53
N PHE A 191 -10.67 0.14 12.83
CA PHE A 191 -9.37 -0.18 13.39
C PHE A 191 -9.43 -0.54 14.87
N SER A 192 -8.63 -1.53 15.29
CA SER A 192 -8.34 -1.82 16.69
C SER A 192 -7.18 -2.80 16.79
N TRP A 193 -6.19 -2.48 17.63
CA TRP A 193 -5.11 -3.40 17.97
C TRP A 193 -5.50 -4.50 18.96
N ALA A 194 -6.75 -4.60 19.39
CA ALA A 194 -7.12 -5.47 20.50
C ALA A 194 -6.91 -6.97 20.22
N ASN A 195 -6.75 -7.37 18.96
CA ASN A 195 -6.41 -8.74 18.58
C ASN A 195 -4.90 -9.05 18.73
N TRP A 196 -4.05 -8.02 18.71
CA TRP A 196 -2.60 -8.12 18.83
C TRP A 196 -2.09 -7.71 20.23
N GLU A 197 -2.65 -6.63 20.77
CA GLU A 197 -2.24 -6.02 22.02
C GLU A 197 -3.33 -6.18 23.10
N PRO A 198 -3.11 -6.98 24.15
CA PRO A 198 -4.13 -7.28 25.17
C PRO A 198 -4.71 -6.05 25.89
N LYS A 199 -4.00 -4.92 25.87
CA LYS A 199 -4.39 -3.66 26.53
C LYS A 199 -4.93 -2.62 25.56
N ALA A 200 -4.97 -2.92 24.26
CA ALA A 200 -5.49 -1.98 23.28
C ALA A 200 -7.01 -1.81 23.42
N ILE A 201 -7.47 -0.63 23.01
CA ILE A 201 -8.89 -0.30 23.02
C ILE A 201 -9.61 -1.19 22.01
N GLN A 202 -10.51 -2.03 22.51
CA GLN A 202 -11.42 -2.79 21.65
C GLN A 202 -12.29 -1.83 20.85
N ASN A 203 -12.48 -2.12 19.56
CA ASN A 203 -13.31 -1.30 18.67
C ASN A 203 -12.88 0.19 18.66
N HIS A 204 -11.57 0.46 18.70
CA HIS A 204 -10.99 1.80 18.83
C HIS A 204 -11.54 2.78 17.77
N ILE A 205 -11.64 2.32 16.52
CA ILE A 205 -12.33 3.04 15.44
C ILE A 205 -13.44 2.11 14.92
N PRO A 206 -14.70 2.35 15.35
CA PRO A 206 -15.82 1.54 14.93
C PRO A 206 -16.07 1.62 13.42
N ARG A 207 -16.53 0.51 12.84
CA ARG A 207 -16.92 0.46 11.42
C ARG A 207 -18.23 1.19 11.11
N GLU A 208 -19.02 1.48 12.15
CA GLU A 208 -20.33 2.14 12.06
C GLU A 208 -21.25 1.43 11.04
N HIS A 209 -21.33 0.09 11.12
CA HIS A 209 -22.11 -0.76 10.20
C HIS A 209 -21.73 -0.61 8.71
N GLY A 210 -20.57 -0.02 8.42
CA GLY A 210 -20.09 0.27 7.06
C GLY A 210 -20.12 1.76 6.70
N ASP A 211 -20.84 2.60 7.46
CA ASP A 211 -21.01 4.02 7.17
C ASP A 211 -19.67 4.78 7.17
N PHE A 212 -18.77 4.39 8.07
CA PHE A 212 -17.45 5.00 8.16
C PHE A 212 -16.61 4.81 6.88
N MET A 213 -16.55 3.58 6.37
CA MET A 213 -15.82 3.27 5.15
C MET A 213 -16.53 3.85 3.93
N TRP A 214 -17.86 3.74 3.90
CA TRP A 214 -18.69 4.29 2.83
C TRP A 214 -18.45 5.79 2.66
N ARG A 215 -18.45 6.56 3.75
CA ARG A 215 -18.17 8.00 3.69
C ARG A 215 -16.81 8.32 3.09
N GLN A 216 -15.80 7.50 3.34
CA GLN A 216 -14.48 7.66 2.73
C GLN A 216 -14.52 7.46 1.20
N PHE A 217 -15.22 6.42 0.72
CA PHE A 217 -15.41 6.20 -0.72
C PHE A 217 -16.15 7.37 -1.39
N VAL A 218 -17.20 7.88 -0.76
CA VAL A 218 -17.95 9.03 -1.29
C VAL A 218 -17.04 10.27 -1.33
N ASN A 219 -16.21 10.52 -0.30
CA ASN A 219 -15.25 11.63 -0.31
C ASN A 219 -14.25 11.54 -1.47
N VAL A 220 -13.71 10.34 -1.74
CA VAL A 220 -12.79 10.11 -2.86
C VAL A 220 -13.47 10.34 -4.20
N ARG A 221 -14.72 9.88 -4.38
CA ARG A 221 -15.47 10.11 -5.62
C ARG A 221 -15.89 11.55 -5.83
N GLU A 222 -16.31 12.27 -4.79
CA GLU A 222 -16.62 13.70 -4.86
C GLU A 222 -15.41 14.57 -5.22
N LEU A 223 -14.18 14.05 -5.06
CA LEU A 223 -12.94 14.71 -5.44
C LEU A 223 -12.40 14.25 -6.80
N ASP A 224 -13.17 13.44 -7.54
CA ASP A 224 -12.79 12.86 -8.84
C ASP A 224 -11.47 12.09 -8.81
N ILE A 225 -11.12 11.51 -7.65
CA ILE A 225 -9.93 10.67 -7.52
C ILE A 225 -10.27 9.28 -8.11
N PRO A 226 -9.47 8.77 -9.07
CA PRO A 226 -9.87 7.62 -9.88
C PRO A 226 -9.66 6.26 -9.20
N SER A 227 -8.83 6.19 -8.16
CA SER A 227 -8.53 4.94 -7.45
C SER A 227 -8.23 5.18 -5.98
N CYS A 228 -8.34 4.13 -5.17
CA CYS A 228 -7.92 4.14 -3.76
C CYS A 228 -7.32 2.78 -3.38
N TYR A 229 -6.54 2.76 -2.32
CA TYR A 229 -6.03 1.55 -1.70
C TYR A 229 -6.84 1.27 -0.43
N VAL A 230 -7.38 0.06 -0.29
CA VAL A 230 -8.08 -0.34 0.94
C VAL A 230 -7.11 -1.07 1.85
N ALA A 231 -6.85 -0.50 3.02
CA ALA A 231 -6.09 -1.11 4.09
C ALA A 231 -7.05 -1.76 5.11
N MET A 232 -7.18 -3.09 5.19
CA MET A 232 -6.54 -4.11 4.35
C MET A 232 -7.50 -5.27 4.04
N PHE A 233 -7.10 -6.18 3.15
CA PHE A 233 -7.94 -7.34 2.85
C PHE A 233 -8.05 -8.29 4.05
N ASP A 234 -6.95 -8.67 4.66
CA ASP A 234 -6.87 -9.76 5.64
C ASP A 234 -6.09 -9.43 6.93
N GLU A 235 -5.85 -8.14 7.21
CA GLU A 235 -5.20 -7.67 8.44
C GLU A 235 -6.20 -7.70 9.61
N TYR A 236 -6.43 -8.90 10.14
CA TYR A 236 -7.36 -9.15 11.24
C TYR A 236 -6.82 -8.66 12.58
N ASP A 237 -5.50 -8.66 12.75
CA ASP A 237 -4.79 -8.21 13.94
C ASP A 237 -4.95 -6.70 14.19
N GLU A 238 -5.01 -5.89 13.13
CA GLU A 238 -5.38 -4.46 13.17
C GLU A 238 -6.88 -4.19 13.15
N GLY A 239 -7.70 -5.22 12.95
CA GLY A 239 -9.16 -5.08 12.78
C GLY A 239 -9.56 -4.33 11.51
N THR A 240 -8.66 -4.21 10.53
CA THR A 240 -8.88 -3.50 9.25
C THR A 240 -9.26 -4.43 8.11
N ALA A 241 -9.29 -5.75 8.32
CA ALA A 241 -9.69 -6.74 7.31
C ALA A 241 -11.09 -6.48 6.70
N ILE A 242 -11.19 -6.46 5.37
CA ILE A 242 -12.46 -6.49 4.61
C ILE A 242 -12.83 -7.90 4.13
N ALA A 243 -11.95 -8.88 4.29
CA ALA A 243 -12.28 -10.28 4.09
C ALA A 243 -13.37 -10.71 5.09
N LYS A 244 -14.21 -11.65 4.65
CA LYS A 244 -15.33 -12.15 5.46
C LYS A 244 -14.81 -12.75 6.77
N ALA A 245 -15.34 -12.24 7.87
CA ALA A 245 -15.07 -12.69 9.23
C ALA A 245 -16.39 -13.24 9.81
N ALA A 246 -16.57 -14.57 9.71
CA ALA A 246 -17.81 -15.30 10.00
C ALA A 246 -18.97 -15.14 9.00
#